data_AF-A0A7Y4RS23-F1
#
_entry.id   AF-A0A7Y4RS23-F1
#
_cell.length_a   1.000
_cell.length_b   1.000
_cell.length_c   1.000
_cell.angle_alpha   90.00
_cell.angle_beta   90.00
_cell.angle_gamma   90.00
#
_symmetry.space_group_name_H-M   'P 1'
#
loop_
_entity.id
_entity.type
_entity.pdbx_description
1 polymer ?
#
loop_
_entity_poly.entity_id
_entity_poly.type
_entity_poly.pdbx_seq_one_letter_code
_entity_poly.pdbx_strand_id
1 'polypeptide(L)'
;MLEPSVKKYVEELVKAYPQIECVWLFGSRANYTERADSDWDLLAFGSQVILESLTNDKRFRQPSIDLLIVYDSENFNDPWELGKRGSLQEWAWKKEDQNLAMYRATKRIYDEDGKEQFNRKVIWCRALRVYPFA
;
A
#
# COMPACT_ATOMS: atom_id res chain seq x y z
N MET A 1 -2.74 7.33 -13.78
CA MET A 1 -3.85 6.40 -14.15
C MET A 1 -3.40 5.01 -13.75
N LEU A 2 -4.28 4.20 -13.15
CA LEU A 2 -3.91 2.83 -12.75
C LEU A 2 -3.66 1.97 -13.99
N GLU A 3 -2.57 1.21 -14.02
CA GLU A 3 -2.31 0.29 -15.14
C GLU A 3 -3.44 -0.75 -15.28
N PRO A 4 -3.80 -1.17 -16.50
CA PRO A 4 -4.91 -2.11 -16.70
C PRO A 4 -4.77 -3.43 -15.94
N SER A 5 -3.55 -3.96 -15.84
CA SER A 5 -3.24 -5.18 -15.09
C SER A 5 -3.52 -5.02 -13.60
N VAL A 6 -3.15 -3.87 -13.02
CA VAL A 6 -3.34 -3.58 -11.60
C VAL A 6 -4.80 -3.25 -11.31
N LYS A 7 -5.50 -2.57 -12.23
CA LYS A 7 -6.94 -2.39 -12.13
C LYS A 7 -7.66 -3.73 -12.08
N LYS A 8 -7.32 -4.65 -13.00
CA LYS A 8 -7.88 -6.00 -13.03
C LYS A 8 -7.57 -6.77 -11.74
N TYR A 9 -6.36 -6.64 -11.20
CA TYR A 9 -6.00 -7.22 -9.91
C TYR A 9 -6.92 -6.71 -8.78
N VAL A 10 -7.12 -5.40 -8.68
CA VAL A 10 -8.01 -4.80 -7.68
C VAL A 10 -9.45 -5.27 -7.87
N GLU A 11 -9.94 -5.35 -9.11
CA GLU A 11 -11.28 -5.88 -9.44
C GLU A 11 -11.45 -7.33 -8.98
N GLU A 12 -10.47 -8.20 -9.26
CA GLU A 12 -10.51 -9.60 -8.83
C GLU A 12 -10.41 -9.73 -7.31
N LEU A 13 -9.61 -8.90 -6.66
CA LEU A 13 -9.45 -8.85 -5.20
C LEU A 13 -10.77 -8.49 -4.52
N VAL A 14 -11.40 -7.37 -4.90
CA VAL A 14 -12.65 -6.92 -4.27
C VAL A 14 -13.83 -7.82 -4.63
N LYS A 15 -13.78 -8.52 -5.78
CA LYS A 15 -14.76 -9.55 -6.13
C LYS A 15 -14.64 -10.79 -5.25
N ALA A 16 -13.41 -11.22 -4.93
CA ALA A 16 -13.17 -12.34 -4.03
C ALA A 16 -13.44 -12.00 -2.56
N TYR A 17 -13.20 -10.75 -2.18
CA TYR A 17 -13.39 -10.24 -0.82
C TYR A 17 -14.25 -8.97 -0.81
N PRO A 18 -15.58 -9.11 -0.96
CA PRO A 18 -16.51 -7.96 -1.04
C PRO A 18 -16.57 -7.07 0.20
N GLN A 19 -15.99 -7.51 1.32
CA GLN A 19 -15.90 -6.74 2.56
C GLN A 19 -14.74 -5.73 2.56
N ILE A 20 -13.90 -5.70 1.51
CA ILE A 20 -12.91 -4.63 1.33
C ILE A 20 -13.66 -3.33 1.05
N GLU A 21 -13.48 -2.33 1.90
CA GLU A 21 -14.20 -1.05 1.80
C GLU A 21 -13.58 -0.12 0.77
N CYS A 22 -12.25 -0.05 0.75
CA CYS A 22 -11.50 0.78 -0.17
C CYS A 22 -10.09 0.24 -0.36
N VAL A 23 -9.49 0.57 -1.52
CA VAL A 23 -8.09 0.28 -1.82
C VAL A 23 -7.40 1.58 -2.18
N TRP A 24 -6.21 1.78 -1.64
CA TRP A 24 -5.39 2.96 -1.85
C TRP A 24 -4.06 2.56 -2.48
N LEU A 25 -3.67 3.27 -3.53
CA LEU A 25 -2.31 3.24 -4.07
C LEU A 25 -1.44 4.14 -3.20
N PHE A 26 -0.34 3.62 -2.69
CA PHE A 26 0.67 4.40 -1.98
C PHE A 26 2.05 4.24 -2.64
N GLY A 27 3.12 4.56 -1.91
CA GLY A 27 4.49 4.36 -2.41
C GLY A 27 4.86 5.19 -3.63
N SER A 28 5.78 4.67 -4.45
CA SER A 28 6.46 5.46 -5.49
C SER A 28 5.52 6.01 -6.56
N ARG A 29 4.56 5.19 -7.02
CA ARG A 29 3.58 5.53 -8.07
C ARG A 29 2.50 6.51 -7.65
N ALA A 30 2.14 6.53 -6.37
CA ALA A 30 1.26 7.57 -5.84
C ALA A 30 1.96 8.94 -5.75
N ASN A 31 3.30 8.95 -5.81
CA ASN A 31 4.14 10.10 -5.54
C ASN A 31 4.98 10.55 -6.75
N TYR A 32 4.78 9.95 -7.93
CA TYR A 32 5.51 10.28 -9.17
C TYR A 32 7.03 10.12 -9.04
N THR A 33 7.47 9.15 -8.24
CA THR A 33 8.89 8.82 -8.05
C THR A 33 9.23 7.38 -8.44
N GLU A 34 8.31 6.72 -9.13
CA GLU A 34 8.50 5.38 -9.66
C GLU A 34 9.53 5.33 -10.78
N ARG A 35 10.13 4.16 -10.95
CA ARG A 35 10.87 3.76 -12.14
C ARG A 35 10.00 2.79 -12.95
N ALA A 36 10.39 2.52 -14.19
CA ALA A 36 9.68 1.57 -15.05
C ALA A 36 9.58 0.16 -14.43
N ASP A 37 10.56 -0.22 -13.60
CA ASP A 37 10.66 -1.50 -12.91
C ASP A 37 10.07 -1.49 -11.49
N SER A 38 9.55 -0.36 -11.01
CA SER A 38 8.98 -0.29 -9.66
C SER A 38 7.78 -1.23 -9.52
N ASP A 39 7.50 -1.66 -8.32
CA ASP A 39 6.32 -2.41 -7.86
C ASP A 39 5.11 -1.51 -7.54
N TRP A 40 3.95 -2.13 -7.38
CA TRP A 40 2.72 -1.45 -7.03
C TRP A 40 2.37 -1.67 -5.57
N ASP A 41 2.40 -0.58 -4.79
CA ASP A 41 2.08 -0.56 -3.37
C ASP A 41 0.58 -0.30 -3.15
N LEU A 42 -0.15 -1.29 -2.63
CA LEU A 42 -1.59 -1.21 -2.35
C LEU A 42 -1.89 -1.38 -0.85
N LEU A 43 -2.75 -0.51 -0.32
CA LEU A 43 -3.28 -0.58 1.04
C LEU A 43 -4.80 -0.77 0.97
N ALA A 44 -5.26 -1.97 1.30
CA ALA A 44 -6.68 -2.31 1.32
C ALA A 44 -7.25 -2.22 2.74
N PHE A 45 -8.37 -1.54 2.90
CA PHE A 45 -9.11 -1.48 4.16
C PHE A 45 -10.12 -2.62 4.20
N GLY A 46 -9.88 -3.58 5.10
CA GLY A 46 -10.68 -4.78 5.23
C GLY A 46 -10.81 -5.21 6.70
N SER A 47 -10.66 -6.50 6.95
CA SER A 47 -10.80 -7.09 8.30
C SER A 47 -9.76 -8.17 8.56
N GLN A 48 -9.62 -8.55 9.83
CA GLN A 48 -8.79 -9.69 10.24
C GLN A 48 -9.12 -10.97 9.47
N VAL A 49 -10.41 -11.22 9.20
CA VAL A 49 -10.87 -12.39 8.44
C VAL A 49 -10.35 -12.37 7.00
N ILE A 50 -10.32 -11.18 6.36
CA ILE A 50 -9.75 -11.02 5.01
C ILE A 50 -8.25 -11.29 5.03
N LEU A 51 -7.52 -10.72 5.99
CA LEU A 51 -6.08 -10.92 6.14
C LEU A 51 -5.73 -12.42 6.24
N GLU A 52 -6.40 -13.14 7.15
CA GLU A 52 -6.20 -14.58 7.36
C GLU A 52 -6.58 -15.42 6.13
N SER A 53 -7.65 -15.03 5.43
CA SER A 53 -8.07 -15.70 4.20
C SER A 53 -7.03 -15.50 3.09
N LEU A 54 -6.50 -14.28 2.93
CA LEU A 54 -5.48 -13.96 1.94
C LEU A 54 -4.16 -14.68 2.21
N THR A 55 -3.77 -14.91 3.47
CA THR A 55 -2.55 -15.66 3.80
C THR A 55 -2.50 -17.03 3.09
N ASN A 56 -3.65 -17.67 2.91
CA ASN A 56 -3.78 -18.96 2.23
C ASN A 56 -4.10 -18.85 0.73
N ASP A 57 -4.61 -17.71 0.25
CA ASP A 57 -4.94 -17.51 -1.16
C ASP A 57 -3.76 -16.91 -1.95
N LYS A 58 -2.93 -17.80 -2.50
CA LYS A 58 -1.74 -17.39 -3.27
C LYS A 58 -2.06 -16.79 -4.64
N ARG A 59 -3.31 -16.83 -5.11
CA ARG A 59 -3.69 -16.23 -6.41
C ARG A 59 -3.45 -14.72 -6.44
N PHE A 60 -3.60 -14.07 -5.28
CA PHE A 60 -3.38 -12.64 -5.11
C PHE A 60 -1.94 -12.27 -4.76
N ARG A 61 -1.04 -13.24 -4.56
CA ARG A 61 0.38 -12.97 -4.33
C ARG A 61 1.08 -12.77 -5.67
N GLN A 62 1.20 -11.52 -6.10
CA GLN A 62 1.84 -11.15 -7.37
C GLN A 62 3.19 -10.48 -7.09
N PRO A 63 4.31 -10.89 -7.72
CA PRO A 63 5.63 -10.32 -7.45
C PRO A 63 5.76 -8.82 -7.70
N SER A 64 4.88 -8.24 -8.53
CA SER A 64 4.87 -6.81 -8.86
C SER A 64 3.88 -6.00 -8.04
N ILE A 65 3.22 -6.60 -7.04
CA ILE A 65 2.22 -5.95 -6.19
C ILE A 65 2.51 -6.26 -4.72
N ASP A 66 2.76 -5.21 -3.96
CA ASP A 66 2.83 -5.24 -2.51
C ASP A 66 1.44 -4.89 -1.94
N LEU A 67 0.76 -5.88 -1.36
CA LEU A 67 -0.57 -5.69 -0.77
C LEU A 67 -0.48 -5.69 0.77
N LEU A 68 -0.92 -4.59 1.38
CA LEU A 68 -1.12 -4.46 2.83
C LEU A 68 -2.62 -4.41 3.14
N ILE A 69 -3.03 -5.13 4.18
CA ILE A 69 -4.43 -5.15 4.66
C ILE A 69 -4.51 -4.43 5.99
N VAL A 70 -5.26 -3.32 6.06
CA VAL A 70 -5.71 -2.75 7.34
C VAL A 70 -6.83 -3.64 7.87
N TYR A 71 -6.66 -4.22 9.05
CA TYR A 71 -7.52 -5.32 9.52
C TYR A 71 -8.34 -5.02 10.79
N ASP A 72 -8.01 -3.95 11.51
CA ASP A 72 -8.69 -3.51 12.74
C ASP A 72 -8.87 -1.98 12.78
N SER A 73 -8.94 -1.35 11.60
CA SER A 73 -9.00 0.11 11.38
C SER A 73 -7.71 0.88 11.71
N GLU A 74 -6.66 0.24 12.22
CA GLU A 74 -5.43 0.91 12.64
C GLU A 74 -4.19 0.19 12.13
N ASN A 75 -4.09 -1.10 12.41
CA ASN A 75 -2.94 -1.93 12.07
C ASN A 75 -3.09 -2.51 10.68
N PHE A 76 -1.96 -2.60 9.97
CA PHE A 76 -1.87 -3.24 8.67
C PHE A 76 -0.78 -4.30 8.62
N ASN A 77 -0.96 -5.28 7.74
CA ASN A 77 0.01 -6.34 7.51
C ASN A 77 -0.03 -6.85 6.06
N ASP A 78 1.12 -7.32 5.58
CA ASP A 78 1.23 -8.17 4.40
C ASP A 78 0.68 -9.57 4.72
N PRO A 79 -0.25 -10.12 3.92
CA PRO A 79 -0.83 -11.44 4.19
C PRO A 79 0.16 -12.61 4.09
N TRP A 80 1.27 -12.46 3.37
CA TRP A 80 2.17 -13.54 3.00
C TRP A 80 3.58 -13.41 3.57
N GLU A 81 4.04 -12.20 3.87
CA GLU A 81 5.37 -11.94 4.40
C GLU A 81 5.32 -11.43 5.83
N LEU A 82 6.18 -11.97 6.71
CA LEU A 82 6.22 -11.59 8.12
C LEU A 82 6.81 -10.19 8.37
N GLY A 83 7.31 -9.51 7.33
CA GLY A 83 8.14 -8.30 7.45
C GLY A 83 7.42 -6.97 7.26
N LYS A 84 6.34 -6.92 6.49
CA LYS A 84 5.68 -5.65 6.12
C LYS A 84 4.42 -5.43 6.95
N ARG A 85 4.60 -4.87 8.14
CA ARG A 85 3.54 -4.55 9.10
C ARG A 85 3.76 -3.17 9.73
N GLY A 86 2.70 -2.59 10.26
CA GLY A 86 2.75 -1.31 10.97
C GLY A 86 1.35 -0.83 11.31
N SER A 87 1.23 0.46 11.61
CA SER A 87 -0.05 1.08 11.91
C SER A 87 -0.24 2.43 11.21
N LEU A 88 -1.50 2.80 10.98
CA LEU A 88 -1.90 4.07 10.38
C LEU A 88 -1.46 5.26 11.24
N GLN A 89 -1.48 5.13 12.57
CA GLN A 89 -0.97 6.11 13.52
C GLN A 89 0.54 6.34 13.37
N GLU A 90 1.34 5.27 13.24
CA GLU A 90 2.79 5.41 13.01
C GLU A 90 3.09 6.16 11.70
N TRP A 91 2.28 5.87 10.68
CA TRP A 91 2.28 6.56 9.39
C TRP A 91 1.65 7.96 9.46
N ALA A 92 1.11 8.41 10.60
CA ALA A 92 0.34 9.65 10.69
C ALA A 92 -0.66 9.80 9.52
N TRP A 93 -1.31 8.68 9.17
CA TRP A 93 -2.21 8.59 8.03
C TRP A 93 -3.41 9.50 8.23
N LYS A 94 -3.69 10.33 7.23
CA LYS A 94 -4.79 11.29 7.25
C LYS A 94 -5.47 11.34 5.89
N LYS A 95 -6.77 11.04 5.85
CA LYS A 95 -7.59 11.28 4.65
C LYS A 95 -7.81 12.79 4.52
N GLU A 96 -7.42 13.37 3.40
CA GLU A 96 -7.67 14.79 3.08
C GLU A 96 -9.02 14.95 2.40
N ASP A 97 -9.33 14.04 1.47
CA ASP A 97 -10.63 13.94 0.83
C ASP A 97 -10.98 12.48 0.50
N GLN A 98 -12.01 12.28 -0.32
CA GLN A 98 -12.46 10.94 -0.71
C GLN A 98 -11.41 10.17 -1.51
N ASN A 99 -10.60 10.84 -2.33
CA ASN A 99 -9.65 10.23 -3.26
C ASN A 99 -8.17 10.46 -2.88
N LEU A 100 -7.90 11.28 -1.86
CA LEU A 100 -6.55 11.62 -1.41
C LEU A 100 -6.37 11.41 0.10
N ALA A 101 -5.28 10.75 0.46
CA ALA A 101 -4.77 10.68 1.81
C ALA A 101 -3.29 11.05 1.83
N MET A 102 -2.82 11.48 2.99
CA MET A 102 -1.43 11.82 3.28
C MET A 102 -0.91 10.89 4.37
N TYR A 103 0.37 10.54 4.27
CA TYR A 103 1.06 9.75 5.29
C TYR A 103 2.52 10.16 5.39
N ARG A 104 3.11 9.86 6.53
CA ARG A 104 4.51 10.07 6.86
C ARG A 104 5.31 8.83 6.52
N ALA A 105 6.32 9.00 5.69
CA ALA A 105 7.29 7.95 5.35
C ALA A 105 8.69 8.35 5.81
N THR A 106 9.53 7.34 5.96
CA THR A 106 10.95 7.53 6.28
C THR A 106 11.79 7.06 5.11
N LYS A 107 12.54 7.95 4.48
CA LYS A 107 13.49 7.61 3.41
C LYS A 107 14.91 7.55 3.96
N ARG A 108 15.66 6.55 3.49
CA ARG A 108 17.11 6.45 3.68
C ARG A 108 17.78 7.60 2.93
N ILE A 109 18.82 8.17 3.52
CA ILE A 109 19.63 9.22 2.92
C ILE A 109 20.93 8.56 2.45
N TYR A 110 21.37 8.85 1.24
CA TYR A 110 22.65 8.41 0.71
C TYR A 110 23.51 9.65 0.45
N ASP A 111 24.81 9.58 0.73
CA ASP A 111 25.77 10.64 0.38
C ASP A 111 26.14 10.62 -1.11
N GLU A 112 27.00 11.53 -1.54
CA GLU A 112 27.46 11.64 -2.93
C GLU A 112 28.21 10.39 -3.41
N ASP A 113 28.82 9.63 -2.48
CA ASP A 113 29.49 8.36 -2.76
C ASP A 113 28.52 7.15 -2.73
N GLY A 114 27.23 7.40 -2.50
CA GLY A 114 26.19 6.36 -2.42
C GLY A 114 26.19 5.57 -1.11
N LYS A 115 26.85 6.03 -0.05
CA LYS A 115 26.81 5.39 1.28
C LYS A 115 25.58 5.83 2.04
N GLU A 116 24.86 4.85 2.60
CA GLU A 116 23.70 5.12 3.46
C GLU A 116 24.14 5.87 4.72
N GLN A 117 23.55 7.04 4.96
CA GLN A 117 23.75 7.81 6.17
C GLN A 117 22.85 7.29 7.29
N PHE A 118 23.32 7.44 8.54
CA PHE A 118 22.53 7.08 9.72
C PHE A 118 21.23 7.91 9.84
N ASN A 119 21.28 9.15 9.35
CA ASN A 119 20.13 10.04 9.36
C ASN A 119 19.07 9.55 8.37
N ARG A 120 17.81 9.58 8.81
CA ARG A 120 16.66 9.30 7.94
C ARG A 120 15.87 10.57 7.70
N LYS A 121 15.39 10.76 6.47
CA LYS A 121 14.52 11.88 6.13
C LYS A 121 13.08 11.46 6.32
N VAL A 122 12.38 12.16 7.21
CA VAL A 122 10.92 12.09 7.30
C VAL A 122 10.34 12.93 6.17
N ILE A 123 9.44 12.34 5.40
CA ILE A 123 8.72 13.03 4.31
C ILE A 123 7.22 12.77 4.41
N TRP A 124 6.45 13.70 3.87
CA TRP A 124 5.02 13.51 3.65
C TRP A 124 4.79 13.00 2.23
N CYS A 125 4.05 11.90 2.13
CA CYS A 125 3.70 11.22 0.90
C CYS A 125 2.19 11.22 0.72
N ARG A 126 1.78 11.07 -0.54
CA ARG A 126 0.39 10.93 -0.97
C ARG A 126 0.03 9.45 -1.09
N ALA A 127 -1.23 9.15 -0.83
CA ALA A 127 -1.89 7.93 -1.25
C ALA A 127 -3.18 8.28 -2.00
N LEU A 128 -3.47 7.56 -3.07
CA LEU A 128 -4.59 7.82 -3.98
C LEU A 128 -5.59 6.68 -3.88
N ARG A 129 -6.87 6.98 -3.65
CA ARG A 129 -7.90 5.94 -3.64
C ARG A 129 -8.11 5.39 -5.05
N VAL A 130 -8.02 4.07 -5.20
CA VAL A 130 -8.20 3.36 -6.48
C VAL A 130 -9.43 2.45 -6.50
N TYR A 131 -10.01 2.16 -5.34
CA TYR A 131 -11.31 1.51 -5.19
C TYR A 131 -12.10 2.15 -4.04
N PRO A 132 -13.43 2.41 -4.17
CA PRO A 132 -14.28 2.14 -5.33
C PRO A 132 -13.84 2.91 -6.59
N PHE A 133 -14.07 2.33 -7.76
CA PHE A 133 -13.76 2.99 -9.03
C PHE A 133 -14.70 4.18 -9.22
N ALA A 134 -14.15 5.33 -9.61
CA ALA A 134 -14.92 6.52 -9.96
C ALA A 134 -15.72 6.31 -11.26
#